data_AF-C5M1E0-F1
#
_entry.id   AF-C5M1E0-F1
#
_cell.length_a   1.000
_cell.length_b   1.000
_cell.length_c   1.000
_cell.angle_alpha   90.00
_cell.angle_beta   90.00
_cell.angle_gamma   90.00
#
_symmetry.space_group_name_H-M   'P 1'
#
loop_
_entity.id
_entity.type
_entity.pdbx_description
1 polymer ?
#
loop_
_entity_poly.entity_id
_entity_poly.type
_entity_poly.pdbx_seq_one_letter_code
_entity_poly.pdbx_strand_id
1 'polypeptide(L)'
;MLRVPIVFEQGRKYGHDIPKELRTQPSSLANKNRPNRGVADLTTDWEVFLAHFNLFNMMHKKWQCHEAFARVCMCWGTNQLLTAMSYFSLAYYGVFFNQPWAAYAYTICCFTAAYIHMQINALLTPRENMVMLFLLFVPLALQSIDTALYINEVQKEDTYAITEFGGAITGLVAVILAGGWQAFFIYLCKPDAKGLPVKFSTVWCIDVMGFGVETMEEVAEPLAQPKHMQAG
;
A
#
# COMPACT_ATOMS: atom_id res chain seq x y z
N MET A 1 -14.18 -17.13 14.55
CA MET A 1 -14.36 -15.89 15.35
C MET A 1 -14.01 -16.18 16.80
N LEU A 2 -12.90 -15.62 17.29
CA LEU A 2 -12.59 -15.64 18.74
C LEU A 2 -13.57 -14.69 19.43
N ARG A 3 -14.33 -15.21 20.41
CA ARG A 3 -15.31 -14.43 21.15
C ARG A 3 -14.58 -13.58 22.19
N VAL A 4 -14.93 -12.29 22.28
CA VAL A 4 -14.36 -11.32 23.23
C VAL A 4 -14.21 -11.85 24.67
N PRO A 5 -15.19 -12.60 25.25
CA PRO A 5 -15.04 -13.15 26.60
C PRO A 5 -13.86 -14.11 26.74
N ILE A 6 -13.58 -14.93 25.72
CA ILE A 6 -12.49 -15.92 25.73
C ILE A 6 -11.13 -15.23 25.68
N VAL A 7 -11.03 -14.15 24.89
CA VAL A 7 -9.82 -13.33 24.78
C VAL A 7 -9.51 -12.63 26.11
N PHE A 8 -10.54 -12.16 26.82
CA PHE A 8 -10.37 -11.57 28.15
C PHE A 8 -9.98 -12.56 29.22
N GLU A 9 -10.56 -13.76 29.23
CA GLU A 9 -10.17 -14.82 30.16
C GLU A 9 -8.73 -15.27 29.93
N GLN A 10 -8.31 -15.41 28.67
CA GLN A 10 -6.92 -15.69 28.33
C GLN A 10 -6.00 -14.54 28.75
N GLY A 11 -6.32 -13.29 28.41
CA GLY A 11 -5.52 -12.13 28.80
C GLY A 11 -5.32 -12.02 30.32
N ARG A 12 -6.39 -12.28 31.10
CA ARG A 12 -6.34 -12.31 32.56
C ARG A 12 -5.51 -13.48 33.10
N LYS A 13 -5.61 -14.66 32.48
CA LYS A 13 -4.82 -15.86 32.84
C LYS A 13 -3.32 -15.64 32.63
N TYR A 14 -2.93 -14.88 31.63
CA TYR A 14 -1.54 -14.55 31.33
C TYR A 14 -1.05 -13.24 31.98
N GLY A 15 -1.86 -12.60 32.83
CA GLY A 15 -1.46 -11.38 33.55
C GLY A 15 -1.29 -10.14 32.66
N HIS A 16 -1.84 -10.14 31.44
CA HIS A 16 -1.80 -8.97 30.58
C HIS A 16 -2.78 -7.91 31.06
N ASP A 17 -2.28 -6.68 31.17
CA ASP A 17 -3.10 -5.56 31.63
C ASP A 17 -4.11 -5.17 30.54
N ILE A 18 -5.39 -5.41 30.81
CA ILE A 18 -6.46 -5.17 29.84
C ILE A 18 -6.67 -3.64 29.73
N PRO A 19 -6.64 -3.07 28.51
CA PRO A 19 -6.90 -1.65 28.27
C PRO A 19 -8.17 -1.18 28.97
N LYS A 20 -8.16 0.03 29.55
CA LYS A 20 -9.29 0.56 30.33
C LYS A 20 -10.60 0.59 29.53
N GLU A 21 -10.49 0.85 28.22
CA GLU A 21 -11.58 0.87 27.24
C GLU A 21 -12.30 -0.49 27.05
N LEU A 22 -11.65 -1.57 27.49
CA LEU A 22 -12.12 -2.95 27.39
C LEU A 22 -12.47 -3.56 28.76
N ARG A 23 -12.33 -2.79 29.86
CA ARG A 23 -12.63 -3.26 31.23
C ARG A 23 -14.10 -3.16 31.61
N THR A 24 -14.96 -2.60 30.77
CA THR A 24 -16.40 -2.60 30.98
C THR A 24 -16.89 -4.04 30.89
N GLN A 25 -17.05 -4.70 32.05
CA GLN A 25 -17.88 -5.89 32.10
C GLN A 25 -19.28 -5.45 31.70
N PRO A 26 -19.86 -6.02 30.63
CA PRO A 26 -21.26 -5.79 30.37
C PRO A 26 -22.03 -6.27 31.61
N SER A 27 -22.87 -5.40 32.16
CA SER A 27 -23.77 -5.63 33.29
C SER A 27 -24.60 -6.91 33.12
N SER A 28 -24.83 -7.33 31.87
CA SER A 28 -25.46 -8.58 31.49
C SER A 28 -24.65 -9.84 31.82
N LEU A 29 -23.31 -9.80 31.81
CA LEU A 29 -22.41 -10.88 32.21
C LEU A 29 -22.11 -10.91 33.71
N ALA A 30 -22.33 -9.80 34.42
CA ALA A 30 -22.15 -9.72 35.86
C ALA A 30 -23.27 -10.42 36.65
N ASN A 31 -24.42 -10.66 36.02
CA ASN A 31 -25.58 -11.27 36.67
C ASN A 31 -25.49 -12.81 36.65
N LYS A 32 -24.89 -13.39 37.70
CA LYS A 32 -24.74 -14.85 37.94
C LYS A 32 -26.06 -15.64 37.98
N ASN A 33 -27.21 -14.96 38.05
CA ASN A 33 -28.52 -15.60 38.20
C ASN A 33 -29.29 -15.81 36.88
N ARG A 34 -28.71 -15.52 35.70
CA ARG A 34 -29.38 -15.84 34.44
C ARG A 34 -29.29 -17.34 34.13
N PRO A 35 -30.42 -18.02 33.86
CA PRO A 35 -30.41 -19.43 33.51
C PRO A 35 -29.67 -19.65 32.20
N ASN A 36 -28.83 -20.69 32.16
CA ASN A 36 -28.17 -21.23 30.97
C ASN A 36 -29.15 -21.29 29.79
N ARG A 37 -29.16 -20.30 28.90
CA ARG A 37 -29.89 -20.38 27.63
C ARG A 37 -29.37 -19.37 26.62
N GLY A 38 -28.94 -19.92 25.48
CA GLY A 38 -28.84 -19.20 24.23
C GLY A 38 -27.58 -18.35 24.12
N VAL A 39 -26.91 -18.50 22.98
CA VAL A 39 -25.91 -17.55 22.49
C VAL A 39 -26.54 -16.16 22.61
N ALA A 40 -26.03 -15.32 23.52
CA ALA A 40 -26.50 -13.94 23.64
C ALA A 40 -26.30 -13.27 22.28
N ASP A 41 -27.41 -12.88 21.66
CA ASP A 41 -27.43 -12.32 20.32
C ASP A 41 -26.75 -10.95 20.37
N LEU A 42 -25.72 -10.74 19.53
CA LEU A 42 -24.96 -9.49 19.49
C LEU A 42 -25.85 -8.27 19.20
N THR A 43 -27.03 -8.50 18.63
CA THR A 43 -28.03 -7.47 18.32
C THR A 43 -28.84 -7.01 19.54
N THR A 44 -28.90 -7.82 20.61
CA THR A 44 -29.74 -7.53 21.80
C THR A 44 -28.98 -6.96 22.99
N ASP A 45 -27.65 -7.10 23.01
CA ASP A 45 -26.82 -6.69 24.14
C ASP A 45 -25.79 -5.63 23.73
N TRP A 46 -26.20 -4.37 23.87
CA TRP A 46 -25.45 -3.19 23.43
C TRP A 46 -24.04 -3.10 24.04
N GLU A 47 -23.89 -3.53 25.29
CA GLU A 47 -22.60 -3.48 25.98
C GLU A 47 -21.62 -4.53 25.43
N VAL A 48 -22.13 -5.72 25.07
CA VAL A 48 -21.34 -6.77 24.41
C VAL A 48 -20.94 -6.33 23.00
N PHE A 49 -21.84 -5.67 22.27
CA PHE A 49 -21.55 -5.08 20.96
C PHE A 49 -20.44 -4.02 21.04
N LEU A 50 -20.55 -3.06 21.97
CA LEU A 50 -19.53 -2.03 22.20
C LEU A 50 -18.16 -2.63 22.54
N ALA A 51 -18.12 -3.66 23.40
CA ALA A 51 -16.87 -4.34 23.74
C ALA A 51 -16.24 -5.05 22.52
N HIS A 52 -17.05 -5.68 21.65
CA HIS A 52 -16.58 -6.25 20.39
C HIS A 52 -16.07 -5.19 19.43
N PHE A 53 -16.79 -4.07 19.29
CA PHE A 53 -16.41 -2.97 18.42
C PHE A 53 -15.10 -2.31 18.87
N ASN A 54 -14.93 -2.07 20.17
CA ASN A 54 -13.69 -1.54 20.72
C ASN A 54 -12.52 -2.51 20.52
N LEU A 55 -12.72 -3.82 20.77
CA LEU A 55 -11.67 -4.82 20.54
C LEU A 55 -11.31 -4.88 19.05
N PHE A 56 -12.31 -4.84 18.18
CA PHE A 56 -12.13 -4.78 16.74
C PHE A 56 -11.32 -3.55 16.34
N ASN A 57 -11.68 -2.36 16.82
CA ASN A 57 -10.95 -1.12 16.54
C ASN A 57 -9.49 -1.17 17.02
N MET A 58 -9.24 -1.74 18.19
CA MET A 58 -7.87 -1.91 18.71
C MET A 58 -7.03 -2.86 17.87
N MET A 59 -7.59 -4.00 17.45
CA MET A 59 -6.91 -4.94 16.55
C MET A 59 -6.73 -4.35 15.16
N HIS A 60 -7.75 -3.67 14.65
CA HIS A 60 -7.76 -3.05 13.34
C HIS A 60 -6.69 -1.96 13.23
N LYS A 61 -6.51 -1.14 14.27
CA LYS A 61 -5.42 -0.15 14.32
C LYS A 61 -4.03 -0.76 14.17
N LYS A 62 -3.80 -1.97 14.72
CA LYS A 62 -2.53 -2.70 14.54
C LYS A 62 -2.42 -3.29 13.13
N TRP A 63 -3.54 -3.79 12.60
CA TRP A 63 -3.61 -4.37 11.25
C TRP A 63 -3.38 -3.33 10.14
N GLN A 64 -3.90 -2.12 10.31
CA GLN A 64 -3.74 -1.01 9.36
C GLN A 64 -2.28 -0.69 9.06
N CYS A 65 -1.41 -0.76 10.07
CA CYS A 65 0.02 -0.57 9.87
C CYS A 65 0.62 -1.65 8.97
N HIS A 66 0.28 -2.91 9.23
CA HIS A 66 0.73 -4.04 8.40
C HIS A 66 0.22 -3.92 6.95
N GLU A 67 -1.05 -3.61 6.77
CA GLU A 67 -1.66 -3.43 5.45
C GLU A 67 -1.01 -2.27 4.68
N ALA A 68 -0.74 -1.15 5.34
CA ALA A 68 -0.07 -0.01 4.74
C ALA A 68 1.35 -0.36 4.25
N PHE A 69 2.15 -1.06 5.06
CA PHE A 69 3.48 -1.50 4.65
C PHE A 69 3.44 -2.58 3.56
N ALA A 70 2.47 -3.50 3.59
CA ALA A 70 2.27 -4.48 2.53
C ALA A 70 2.02 -3.79 1.18
N ARG A 71 1.23 -2.70 1.16
CA ARG A 71 0.97 -1.89 -0.03
C ARG A 71 2.23 -1.18 -0.53
N VAL A 72 3.02 -0.62 0.37
CA VAL A 72 4.33 -0.02 0.03
C VAL A 72 5.25 -1.05 -0.62
N CYS A 73 5.36 -2.25 -0.03
CA CYS A 73 6.18 -3.34 -0.57
C CYS A 73 5.69 -3.83 -1.93
N MET A 74 4.37 -3.98 -2.11
CA MET A 74 3.77 -4.32 -3.39
C MET A 74 4.11 -3.24 -4.44
N CYS A 75 3.94 -1.96 -4.08
CA CYS A 75 4.22 -0.86 -4.98
C CYS A 75 5.70 -0.78 -5.37
N TRP A 76 6.61 -0.97 -4.43
CA TRP A 76 8.03 -1.06 -4.72
C TRP A 76 8.34 -2.24 -5.63
N GLY A 77 7.91 -3.44 -5.26
CA GLY A 77 8.22 -4.68 -5.97
C GLY A 77 7.68 -4.68 -7.40
N THR A 78 6.44 -4.24 -7.60
CA THR A 78 5.83 -4.16 -8.93
C THR A 78 6.54 -3.14 -9.81
N ASN A 79 6.95 -1.98 -9.26
CA ASN A 79 7.74 -1.02 -10.04
C ASN A 79 9.12 -1.57 -10.42
N GLN A 80 9.83 -2.27 -9.52
CA GLN A 80 11.10 -2.92 -9.86
C GLN A 80 10.93 -3.97 -10.94
N LEU A 81 9.88 -4.79 -10.84
CA LEU A 81 9.58 -5.83 -11.82
C LEU A 81 9.30 -5.22 -13.20
N LEU A 82 8.44 -4.19 -13.28
CA LEU A 82 8.12 -3.53 -14.56
C LEU A 82 9.36 -2.86 -15.17
N THR A 83 10.20 -2.24 -14.35
CA THR A 83 11.46 -1.65 -14.81
C THR A 83 12.39 -2.75 -15.34
N ALA A 84 12.59 -3.84 -14.60
CA ALA A 84 13.40 -4.99 -15.01
C ALA A 84 12.89 -5.63 -16.31
N MET A 85 11.58 -5.78 -16.47
CA MET A 85 10.98 -6.29 -17.72
C MET A 85 11.21 -5.34 -18.89
N SER A 86 11.24 -4.02 -18.65
CA SER A 86 11.57 -3.03 -19.69
C SER A 86 13.02 -3.16 -20.15
N TYR A 87 13.97 -3.29 -19.22
CA TYR A 87 15.38 -3.58 -19.53
C TYR A 87 15.55 -4.89 -20.29
N PHE A 88 14.89 -5.94 -19.81
CA PHE A 88 14.93 -7.24 -20.45
C PHE A 88 14.41 -7.17 -21.88
N SER A 89 13.32 -6.44 -22.12
CA SER A 89 12.77 -6.24 -23.45
C SER A 89 13.74 -5.51 -24.39
N LEU A 90 14.37 -4.43 -23.92
CA LEU A 90 15.37 -3.69 -24.70
C LEU A 90 16.55 -4.59 -25.10
N ALA A 91 17.07 -5.39 -24.17
CA ALA A 91 18.15 -6.32 -24.48
C ALA A 91 17.67 -7.48 -25.39
N TYR A 92 16.58 -8.14 -25.04
CA TYR A 92 16.09 -9.32 -25.76
C TYR A 92 15.60 -8.97 -27.17
N TYR A 93 14.59 -8.11 -27.29
CA TYR A 93 14.03 -7.77 -28.61
C TYR A 93 14.90 -6.79 -29.39
N GLY A 94 15.50 -5.82 -28.70
CA GLY A 94 16.36 -4.82 -29.34
C GLY A 94 17.68 -5.42 -29.79
N VAL A 95 18.47 -5.96 -28.85
CA VAL A 95 19.84 -6.43 -29.15
C VAL A 95 19.86 -7.82 -29.78
N PHE A 96 19.21 -8.82 -29.18
CA PHE A 96 19.32 -10.21 -29.67
C PHE A 96 18.52 -10.48 -30.94
N PHE A 97 17.29 -9.96 -31.04
CA PHE A 97 16.42 -10.18 -32.21
C PHE A 97 16.49 -9.08 -33.27
N ASN A 98 17.20 -7.99 -32.99
CA ASN A 98 17.31 -6.83 -33.89
C ASN A 98 15.94 -6.27 -34.32
N GLN A 99 14.95 -6.30 -33.41
CA GLN A 99 13.60 -5.79 -33.61
C GLN A 99 13.34 -4.63 -32.64
N PRO A 100 13.93 -3.44 -32.88
CA PRO A 100 13.87 -2.30 -31.96
C PRO A 100 12.43 -1.83 -31.70
N TRP A 101 11.53 -1.94 -32.70
CA TRP A 101 10.14 -1.54 -32.50
C TRP A 101 9.39 -2.36 -31.47
N ALA A 102 9.60 -3.68 -31.45
CA ALA A 102 8.99 -4.55 -30.45
C ALA A 102 9.52 -4.20 -29.05
N ALA A 103 10.83 -3.95 -28.93
CA ALA A 103 11.48 -3.53 -27.70
C ALA A 103 10.86 -2.24 -27.15
N TYR A 104 10.75 -1.19 -27.97
CA TYR A 104 10.20 0.11 -27.55
C TYR A 104 8.72 0.05 -27.20
N ALA A 105 7.90 -0.66 -28.00
CA ALA A 105 6.48 -0.81 -27.72
C ALA A 105 6.26 -1.47 -26.35
N TYR A 106 6.99 -2.55 -26.05
CA TYR A 106 6.89 -3.22 -24.76
C TYR A 106 7.36 -2.34 -23.59
N THR A 107 8.47 -1.62 -23.77
CA THR A 107 8.99 -0.68 -22.77
C THR A 107 7.98 0.43 -22.45
N ILE A 108 7.32 1.00 -23.46
CA ILE A 108 6.26 2.02 -23.28
C ILE A 108 5.08 1.43 -22.49
N CYS A 109 4.67 0.19 -22.78
CA CYS A 109 3.60 -0.49 -22.04
C CYS A 109 3.97 -0.69 -20.56
N CYS A 110 5.17 -1.21 -20.27
CA CYS A 110 5.63 -1.39 -18.90
C CYS A 110 5.78 -0.07 -18.14
N PHE A 111 6.29 0.97 -18.80
CA PHE A 111 6.39 2.31 -18.22
C PHE A 111 5.01 2.88 -17.88
N THR A 112 4.06 2.79 -18.81
CA THR A 112 2.69 3.30 -18.62
C THR A 112 2.01 2.57 -17.46
N ALA A 113 2.18 1.24 -17.38
CA ALA A 113 1.70 0.44 -16.27
C ALA A 113 2.34 0.87 -14.94
N ALA A 114 3.65 1.12 -14.90
CA ALA A 114 4.37 1.57 -13.71
C ALA A 114 3.87 2.95 -13.23
N TYR A 115 3.69 3.87 -14.16
CA TYR A 115 3.14 5.20 -13.88
C TYR A 115 1.73 5.12 -13.29
N ILE A 116 0.81 4.40 -13.95
CA ILE A 116 -0.56 4.22 -13.46
C ILE A 116 -0.56 3.53 -12.10
N HIS A 117 0.28 2.50 -11.92
CA HIS A 117 0.41 1.79 -10.65
C HIS A 117 0.81 2.73 -9.51
N MET A 118 1.76 3.65 -9.75
CA MET A 118 2.14 4.66 -8.77
C MET A 118 1.01 5.65 -8.48
N GLN A 119 0.31 6.15 -9.50
CA GLN A 119 -0.80 7.10 -9.31
C GLN A 119 -1.95 6.54 -8.49
N ILE A 120 -2.25 5.25 -8.65
CA ILE A 120 -3.33 4.59 -7.89
C ILE A 120 -2.93 4.41 -6.42
N ASN A 121 -1.64 4.19 -6.14
CA ASN A 121 -1.18 3.84 -4.80
C ASN A 121 -0.64 5.02 -3.98
N ALA A 122 -0.18 6.10 -4.62
CA ALA A 122 0.50 7.20 -3.96
C ALA A 122 -0.25 8.54 -4.10
N LEU A 123 -0.36 9.26 -2.99
CA LEU A 123 -0.90 10.62 -2.90
C LEU A 123 0.25 11.63 -3.03
N LEU A 124 0.57 11.95 -4.28
CA LEU A 124 1.70 12.81 -4.64
C LEU A 124 1.24 14.25 -4.87
N THR A 125 2.01 15.21 -4.38
CA THR A 125 1.84 16.61 -4.80
C THR A 125 2.27 16.78 -6.27
N PRO A 126 1.80 17.82 -6.98
CA PRO A 126 2.17 18.03 -8.39
C PRO A 126 3.69 18.12 -8.62
N ARG A 127 4.44 18.66 -7.65
CA ARG A 127 5.90 18.73 -7.71
C ARG A 127 6.55 17.36 -7.55
N GLU A 128 6.10 16.58 -6.57
CA GLU A 128 6.56 15.20 -6.37
C GLU A 128 6.21 14.33 -7.58
N ASN A 129 5.06 14.57 -8.21
CA ASN A 129 4.64 13.88 -9.43
C ASN A 129 5.55 14.20 -10.62
N MET A 130 5.98 15.45 -10.80
CA MET A 130 6.97 15.81 -11.83
C MET A 130 8.33 15.14 -11.58
N VAL A 131 8.79 15.11 -10.32
CA VAL A 131 10.04 14.43 -9.94
C VAL A 131 9.93 12.92 -10.19
N MET A 132 8.79 12.31 -9.84
CA MET A 132 8.49 10.90 -10.10
C MET A 132 8.55 10.60 -11.60
N LEU A 133 7.86 11.39 -12.43
CA LEU A 133 7.86 11.24 -13.88
C LEU A 133 9.27 11.36 -14.45
N PHE A 134 10.04 12.37 -14.00
CA PHE A 134 11.42 12.56 -14.44
C PHE A 134 12.30 11.37 -14.08
N LEU A 135 12.28 10.93 -12.82
CA LEU A 135 13.10 9.81 -12.34
C LEU A 135 12.68 8.45 -12.90
N LEU A 136 11.41 8.28 -13.28
CA LEU A 136 10.93 7.05 -13.91
C LEU A 136 11.20 7.02 -15.42
N PHE A 137 11.03 8.15 -16.11
CA PHE A 137 11.11 8.24 -17.58
C PHE A 137 12.54 8.39 -18.09
N VAL A 138 13.32 9.29 -17.51
CA VAL A 138 14.64 9.65 -18.04
C VAL A 138 15.63 8.47 -18.06
N PRO A 139 15.73 7.60 -17.03
CA PRO A 139 16.60 6.43 -17.11
C PRO A 139 16.24 5.50 -18.27
N LEU A 140 14.95 5.20 -18.44
CA LEU A 140 14.46 4.33 -19.51
C LEU A 140 14.68 4.94 -20.89
N ALA A 141 14.48 6.25 -21.03
CA ALA A 141 14.72 6.98 -22.27
C ALA A 141 16.21 6.93 -22.64
N LEU A 142 17.11 7.18 -21.69
CA LEU A 142 18.56 7.10 -21.92
C LEU A 142 18.99 5.70 -22.36
N GLN A 143 18.45 4.64 -21.76
CA GLN A 143 18.76 3.26 -22.15
C GLN A 143 18.17 2.87 -23.50
N SER A 144 16.99 3.40 -23.82
CA SER A 144 16.38 3.19 -25.14
C SER A 144 17.22 3.86 -26.23
N ILE A 145 17.79 5.04 -25.95
CA ILE A 145 18.73 5.74 -26.83
C ILE A 145 20.03 4.96 -26.96
N ASP A 146 20.62 4.50 -25.84
CA ASP A 146 21.83 3.69 -25.85
C ASP A 146 21.66 2.41 -26.68
N THR A 147 20.54 1.71 -26.49
CA THR A 147 20.19 0.53 -27.30
C THR A 147 20.02 0.89 -28.78
N ALA A 148 19.45 2.06 -29.10
CA ALA A 148 19.29 2.53 -30.48
C ALA A 148 20.65 2.77 -31.14
N LEU A 149 21.57 3.43 -30.42
CA LEU A 149 22.93 3.71 -30.90
C LEU A 149 23.67 2.41 -31.14
N TYR A 150 23.63 1.48 -30.18
CA TYR A 150 24.23 0.15 -30.30
C TYR A 150 23.75 -0.60 -31.56
N ILE A 151 22.43 -0.65 -31.79
CA ILE A 151 21.87 -1.35 -32.96
C ILE A 151 22.34 -0.71 -34.27
N ASN A 152 22.35 0.62 -34.35
CA ASN A 152 22.79 1.35 -35.55
C ASN A 152 24.29 1.18 -35.84
N GLU A 153 25.10 1.00 -34.79
CA GLU A 153 26.55 0.81 -34.89
C GLU A 153 26.92 -0.61 -35.27
N VAL A 154 26.25 -1.63 -34.73
CA VAL A 154 26.42 -3.02 -35.16
C VAL A 154 26.16 -3.18 -36.67
N GLN A 155 25.33 -2.32 -37.24
CA GLN A 155 25.04 -2.29 -38.68
C GLN A 155 26.09 -1.55 -39.52
N LYS A 156 27.03 -0.80 -38.92
CA LYS A 156 28.08 -0.03 -39.59
C LYS A 156 29.47 -0.50 -39.13
N GLU A 157 30.08 -1.39 -39.91
CA GLU A 157 31.35 -2.10 -39.60
C GLU A 157 32.59 -1.21 -39.29
N ASP A 158 32.54 0.13 -39.40
CA ASP A 158 33.74 0.99 -39.39
C ASP A 158 33.86 1.99 -38.21
N THR A 159 32.96 2.00 -37.22
CA THR A 159 32.94 3.06 -36.16
C THR A 159 32.93 2.52 -34.73
N TYR A 160 33.89 1.68 -34.35
CA TYR A 160 33.87 1.00 -33.04
C TYR A 160 34.43 1.81 -31.85
N ALA A 161 35.34 2.77 -32.05
CA ALA A 161 36.15 3.29 -30.93
C ALA A 161 35.58 4.52 -30.18
N ILE A 162 34.73 5.34 -30.81
CA ILE A 162 34.24 6.60 -30.22
C ILE A 162 32.91 6.40 -29.47
N THR A 163 32.16 5.37 -29.85
CA THR A 163 30.80 5.13 -29.36
C THR A 163 30.76 4.26 -28.09
N GLU A 164 31.76 3.40 -27.85
CA GLU A 164 31.88 2.65 -26.59
C GLU A 164 31.93 3.58 -25.35
N PHE A 165 32.66 4.70 -25.44
CA PHE A 165 32.77 5.64 -24.33
C PHE A 165 31.47 6.44 -24.09
N GLY A 166 30.81 6.86 -25.18
CA GLY A 166 29.54 7.56 -25.11
C GLY A 166 28.42 6.69 -24.52
N GLY A 167 28.28 5.46 -25.03
CA GLY A 167 27.33 4.48 -24.52
C GLY A 167 27.56 4.18 -23.04
N ALA A 168 28.82 3.92 -22.65
CA ALA A 168 29.17 3.68 -21.25
C ALA A 168 28.79 4.84 -20.31
N ILE A 169 28.98 6.10 -20.72
CA ILE A 169 28.56 7.27 -19.95
C ILE A 169 27.03 7.31 -19.84
N THR A 170 26.30 7.13 -20.94
CA THR A 170 24.83 7.19 -20.92
C THR A 170 24.22 6.09 -20.06
N GLY A 171 24.76 4.87 -20.14
CA GLY A 171 24.39 3.75 -19.27
C GLY A 171 24.67 4.05 -17.80
N LEU A 172 25.84 4.58 -17.47
CA LEU A 172 26.21 4.95 -16.09
C LEU A 172 25.28 6.04 -15.52
N VAL A 173 24.98 7.07 -16.30
CA VAL A 173 24.03 8.12 -15.91
C VAL A 173 22.64 7.55 -15.68
N ALA A 174 22.19 6.63 -16.54
CA ALA A 174 20.88 5.99 -16.39
C ALA A 174 20.81 5.14 -15.10
N VAL A 175 21.86 4.42 -14.74
CA VAL A 175 21.95 3.67 -13.48
C VAL A 175 21.92 4.60 -12.26
N ILE A 176 22.62 5.73 -12.31
CA ILE A 176 22.60 6.73 -11.22
C ILE A 176 21.19 7.30 -11.05
N LEU A 177 20.51 7.66 -12.13
CA LEU A 177 19.14 8.16 -12.09
C LEU A 177 18.15 7.10 -11.60
N ALA A 178 18.32 5.84 -12.00
CA ALA A 178 17.55 4.73 -11.47
C ALA A 178 17.78 4.55 -9.96
N GLY A 179 19.01 4.74 -9.47
CA GLY A 179 19.30 4.83 -8.03
C GLY A 179 18.60 6.01 -7.36
N GLY A 180 18.53 7.15 -8.04
CA GLY A 180 17.76 8.32 -7.62
C GLY A 180 16.26 8.03 -7.47
N TRP A 181 15.68 7.23 -8.39
CA TRP A 181 14.31 6.73 -8.27
C TRP A 181 14.12 5.90 -7.00
N GLN A 182 15.04 4.98 -6.69
CA GLN A 182 14.99 4.19 -5.46
C GLN A 182 15.03 5.08 -4.21
N ALA A 183 15.95 6.04 -4.18
CA ALA A 183 16.09 6.97 -3.08
C ALA A 183 14.84 7.85 -2.91
N PHE A 184 14.25 8.31 -4.00
CA PHE A 184 13.02 9.09 -3.99
C PHE A 184 11.84 8.28 -3.44
N PHE A 185 11.71 7.01 -3.81
CA PHE A 185 10.64 6.19 -3.28
C PHE A 185 10.86 5.89 -1.78
N ILE A 186 12.10 5.67 -1.31
CA ILE A 186 12.38 5.59 0.13
C ILE A 186 11.96 6.88 0.85
N TYR A 187 12.19 8.04 0.24
CA TYR A 187 11.71 9.32 0.75
C TYR A 187 10.18 9.37 0.87
N LEU A 188 9.44 8.82 -0.10
CA LEU A 188 7.97 8.72 -0.01
C LEU A 188 7.50 7.80 1.13
N CYS A 189 8.32 6.82 1.53
CA CYS A 189 8.01 5.91 2.63
C CYS A 189 8.21 6.51 4.03
N LYS A 190 8.48 7.81 4.15
CA LYS A 190 8.71 8.44 5.45
C LYS A 190 7.48 8.25 6.37
N PRO A 191 7.66 7.67 7.57
CA PRO A 191 6.56 7.43 8.49
C PRO A 191 6.08 8.72 9.15
N ASP A 192 4.79 8.78 9.45
CA ASP A 192 4.18 9.78 10.34
C ASP A 192 4.62 9.56 11.81
N ALA A 193 4.26 10.48 12.70
CA ALA A 193 4.39 10.33 14.15
C ALA A 193 3.74 9.05 14.70
N LYS A 194 2.76 8.48 13.97
CA LYS A 194 2.07 7.22 14.29
C LYS A 194 2.70 5.98 13.63
N GLY A 195 3.78 6.14 12.86
CA GLY A 195 4.47 5.05 12.16
C GLY A 195 3.85 4.62 10.83
N LEU A 196 2.84 5.32 10.33
CA LEU A 196 2.14 5.01 9.07
C LEU A 196 2.75 5.78 7.89
N PRO A 197 2.85 5.18 6.69
CA PRO A 197 3.29 5.90 5.50
C PRO A 197 2.26 6.94 5.06
N VAL A 198 2.61 8.22 5.10
CA VAL A 198 1.67 9.34 4.85
C VAL A 198 1.30 9.47 3.36
N LYS A 199 2.24 9.12 2.48
CA LYS A 199 2.13 9.37 1.03
C LYS A 199 1.50 8.23 0.26
N PHE A 200 1.17 7.12 0.91
CA PHE A 200 0.50 6.00 0.26
C PHE A 200 -0.97 6.01 0.66
N SER A 201 -1.85 5.87 -0.32
CA SER A 201 -3.27 5.71 -0.05
C SER A 201 -3.42 4.45 0.80
N THR A 202 -4.04 4.56 1.97
CA THR A 202 -4.49 3.41 2.75
C THR A 202 -5.99 3.28 2.54
N VAL A 203 -6.50 2.06 2.34
CA VAL A 203 -7.94 1.85 2.36
C VAL A 203 -8.33 1.82 3.83
N TRP A 204 -9.19 2.74 4.24
CA TRP A 204 -9.72 2.69 5.59
C TRP A 204 -10.86 1.68 5.60
N CYS A 205 -11.01 0.90 6.67
CA CYS A 205 -12.14 -0.03 6.79
C CYS A 205 -13.50 0.71 6.79
N ILE A 206 -13.48 2.01 7.11
CA ILE A 206 -14.61 2.94 6.91
C ILE A 206 -15.02 3.07 5.44
N ASP A 207 -14.06 3.14 4.50
CA ASP A 207 -14.37 3.14 3.06
C ASP A 207 -15.05 1.83 2.62
N VAL A 208 -14.66 0.70 3.23
CA VAL A 208 -15.21 -0.63 2.92
C VAL A 208 -16.61 -0.82 3.51
N MET A 209 -16.90 -0.21 4.65
CA MET A 209 -18.23 -0.26 5.26
C MET A 209 -19.23 0.72 4.62
N GLY A 210 -18.82 1.52 3.64
CA GLY A 210 -19.70 2.47 2.96
C GLY A 210 -20.19 3.59 3.87
N PHE A 211 -19.55 3.77 5.04
CA PHE A 211 -19.82 4.90 5.89
C PHE A 211 -19.16 6.12 5.25
N GLY A 212 -19.90 6.85 4.43
CA GLY A 212 -19.48 8.14 3.91
C GLY A 212 -19.05 9.09 5.03
N VAL A 213 -18.31 10.14 4.68
CA VAL A 213 -17.86 11.17 5.65
C VAL A 213 -19.04 11.72 6.47
N GLU A 214 -20.23 11.74 5.90
CA GLU A 214 -21.50 12.09 6.53
C GLU A 214 -21.86 11.18 7.72
N THR A 215 -21.66 9.87 7.59
CA THR A 215 -21.85 8.92 8.70
C THR A 215 -20.74 8.94 9.74
N MET A 216 -19.56 9.49 9.44
CA MET A 216 -18.54 9.72 10.49
C MET A 216 -18.93 10.87 11.42
N GLU A 217 -19.64 11.88 10.91
CA GLU A 217 -20.23 12.94 11.71
C GLU A 217 -21.34 12.39 12.62
N GLU A 218 -22.15 11.46 12.08
CA GLU A 218 -23.20 10.74 12.81
C GLU A 218 -22.67 9.74 13.86
N VAL A 219 -21.50 9.13 13.64
CA VAL A 219 -20.83 8.21 14.58
C VAL A 219 -19.96 8.96 15.61
N ALA A 220 -19.54 10.21 15.29
CA ALA A 220 -18.89 11.10 16.25
C ALA A 220 -19.88 11.68 17.27
N GLU A 221 -21.17 11.76 16.92
CA GLU A 221 -22.22 11.87 17.93
C GLU A 221 -22.25 10.57 18.75
N PRO A 222 -22.23 10.62 20.10
CA PRO A 222 -22.27 9.43 20.91
C PRO A 222 -23.56 8.68 20.60
N LEU A 223 -23.45 7.57 19.85
CA LEU A 223 -24.52 6.67 19.43
C LEU A 223 -25.62 6.66 20.50
N ALA A 224 -26.68 7.42 20.24
CA ALA A 224 -27.75 7.60 21.19
C ALA A 224 -28.28 6.20 21.54
N GLN A 225 -28.25 5.86 22.83
CA GLN A 225 -28.81 4.58 23.28
C GLN A 225 -30.22 4.44 22.70
N PRO A 226 -30.55 3.31 22.05
CA PRO A 226 -31.90 3.09 21.57
C PRO A 226 -32.85 3.20 22.78
N LYS A 227 -33.68 4.25 22.79
CA LYS A 227 -34.72 4.39 23.81
C LYS A 227 -35.65 3.20 23.66
N HIS A 228 -35.63 2.29 24.64
CA HIS A 228 -36.66 1.28 24.75
C HIS A 228 -38.02 1.98 24.79
N MET A 229 -38.80 1.87 23.71
CA MET A 229 -40.21 2.22 23.76
C MET A 229 -40.85 1.27 24.76
N GLN A 230 -41.21 1.79 25.94
CA GLN A 230 -42.08 1.06 26.85
C GLN A 230 -43.42 0.92 26.14
N ALA A 231 -43.75 -0.30 25.74
CA ALA A 231 -45.10 -0.64 25.30
C ALA A 231 -46.03 -0.39 26.49
N GLY A 232 -46.84 0.66 26.38
CA GLY A 232 -47.94 0.95 27.29
C GLY A 232 -49.14 0.05 27.05
#